data_AF-A0A9D8WR62-F1
#
_entry.id   AF-A0A9D8WR62-F1
#
_cell.length_a   1.000
_cell.length_b   1.000
_cell.length_c   1.000
_cell.angle_alpha   90.00
_cell.angle_beta   90.00
_cell.angle_gamma   90.00
#
_symmetry.space_group_name_H-M   'P 1'
#
loop_
_entity.id
_entity.type
_entity.pdbx_description
1 polymer ?
#
loop_
_entity_poly.entity_id
_entity_poly.type
_entity_poly.pdbx_seq_one_letter_code
_entity_poly.pdbx_strand_id
1 'polypeptide(L)'
;MAKTDSTTVPERSLTEPPTGQVLLGPREGFIESIDTNVALITKRIKSKDLKWVELTIGKYTQTKVLLGYIKSIADPSVVKAVRHRLQQINCDGIIDASYISEYLNPDPVALYATAAAEEKPDIVAARLLEGRIAILVDGSPVVLTIPHIFLENIQNSNDYYGGNAGVNLKRIIRLLGAFIAILLPGFFLAVSLYHLSIIPLNTLATIANATDNDLFPPIIEMIIVILLFEIIYEATLVMPKHLGSATSIIAVFVVGEVAASVGLLSAPTVLVVAISGITSYIMPNMIAQISVLRFIFCLVGGFLGLYGLVAGLVVLLVYTASLDSYGAPFLAPFAPYIADDQKDALEKVPFPEMIKRPQSIPNCNPIRQKAMEDDHGQN
;
A
#
# COMPACT_ATOMS: atom_id res chain seq x y z
N MET A 1 3.49 35.65 36.57
CA MET A 1 3.49 34.74 35.41
C MET A 1 4.88 34.14 35.30
N ALA A 2 5.04 32.87 35.67
CA ALA A 2 6.30 32.17 35.52
C ALA A 2 6.57 31.98 34.02
N LYS A 3 7.73 32.44 33.54
CA LYS A 3 8.26 32.03 32.23
C LYS A 3 8.60 30.55 32.35
N THR A 4 7.76 29.69 31.79
CA THR A 4 8.11 28.30 31.56
C THR A 4 9.15 28.31 30.44
N ASP A 5 10.43 28.12 30.77
CA ASP A 5 11.47 27.82 29.79
C ASP A 5 11.12 26.47 29.16
N SER A 6 10.40 26.51 28.04
CA SER A 6 9.97 25.36 27.24
C SER A 6 11.04 24.95 26.22
N THR A 7 12.33 25.11 26.56
CA THR A 7 13.43 25.09 25.58
C THR A 7 13.77 23.70 25.06
N THR A 8 13.17 22.64 25.61
CA THR A 8 13.27 21.27 25.07
C THR A 8 11.88 20.67 24.96
N VAL A 9 11.33 20.66 23.74
CA VAL A 9 10.13 19.88 23.43
C VAL A 9 10.46 18.39 23.64
N PRO A 10 9.65 17.62 24.37
CA PRO A 10 9.91 16.21 24.59
C PRO A 10 9.83 15.46 23.25
N GLU A 11 10.92 14.79 22.86
CA GLU A 11 10.98 13.96 21.65
C GLU A 11 10.72 12.48 21.98
N ARG A 12 10.02 11.80 21.08
CA ARG A 12 9.84 10.35 21.14
C ARG A 12 11.16 9.64 20.90
N SER A 13 11.41 8.55 21.63
CA SER A 13 12.56 7.69 21.39
C SER A 13 12.44 6.89 20.09
N LEU A 14 13.57 6.69 19.41
CA LEU A 14 13.65 5.84 18.22
C LEU A 14 13.23 4.42 18.58
N THR A 15 12.11 3.99 18.00
CA THR A 15 11.44 2.71 18.27
C THR A 15 11.02 2.06 16.96
N GLU A 16 10.63 0.79 17.02
CA GLU A 16 10.16 0.07 15.84
C GLU A 16 8.81 0.62 15.36
N PRO A 17 8.66 0.95 14.06
CA PRO A 17 7.41 1.48 13.54
C PRO A 17 6.32 0.41 13.57
N PRO A 18 5.08 0.74 13.99
CA PRO A 18 3.99 -0.22 14.06
C PRO A 18 3.61 -0.79 12.68
N THR A 19 3.71 0.01 11.62
CA THR A 19 3.28 -0.36 10.26
C THR A 19 4.37 -1.09 9.47
N GLY A 20 5.62 -1.05 9.95
CA GLY A 20 6.82 -1.54 9.25
C GLY A 20 7.64 -2.54 10.06
N GLN A 21 6.97 -3.45 10.78
CA GLN A 21 7.64 -4.49 11.56
C GLN A 21 8.43 -5.44 10.66
N VAL A 22 9.68 -5.70 11.04
CA VAL A 22 10.57 -6.55 10.24
C VAL A 22 11.20 -7.63 11.09
N LEU A 23 11.21 -8.85 10.54
CA LEU A 23 11.93 -9.95 11.17
C LEU A 23 13.44 -9.76 11.01
N LEU A 24 13.85 -9.28 9.83
CA LEU A 24 15.25 -9.07 9.43
C LEU A 24 15.45 -7.66 8.91
N GLY A 25 16.62 -7.07 9.20
CA GLY A 25 16.98 -5.72 8.78
C GLY A 25 16.81 -4.66 9.87
N PRO A 26 17.02 -3.37 9.52
CA PRO A 26 16.92 -2.26 10.46
C PRO A 26 15.50 -2.11 11.05
N ARG A 27 15.43 -1.91 12.37
CA ARG A 27 14.16 -1.68 13.08
C ARG A 27 13.90 -0.21 13.42
N GLU A 28 14.82 0.69 13.08
CA GLU A 28 14.63 2.13 13.31
C GLU A 28 13.43 2.64 12.49
N GLY A 29 12.51 3.36 13.14
CA GLY A 29 11.45 4.14 12.49
C GLY A 29 11.71 5.65 12.59
N PHE A 30 11.07 6.42 11.73
CA PHE A 30 11.00 7.88 11.85
C PHE A 30 10.19 8.30 13.08
N ILE A 31 10.44 9.53 13.53
CA ILE A 31 9.75 10.17 14.65
C ILE A 31 9.25 11.56 14.21
N GLU A 32 8.58 12.29 15.08
CA GLU A 32 7.96 13.57 14.76
C GLU A 32 8.98 14.71 14.54
N SER A 33 10.23 14.53 15.01
CA SER A 33 11.33 15.49 14.87
C SER A 33 11.96 15.45 13.48
N ILE A 34 11.78 16.52 12.70
CA ILE A 34 12.30 16.60 11.32
C ILE A 34 13.83 16.51 11.25
N ASP A 35 14.54 17.13 12.20
CA ASP A 35 16.00 17.14 12.22
C ASP A 35 16.55 15.73 12.51
N THR A 36 15.89 14.98 13.40
CA THR A 36 16.21 13.57 13.65
C THR A 36 15.96 12.71 12.41
N ASN A 37 14.83 12.92 11.73
CA ASN A 37 14.51 12.19 10.49
C ASN A 37 15.53 12.45 9.38
N VAL A 38 15.97 13.71 9.21
CA VAL A 38 17.05 14.08 8.29
C VAL A 38 18.36 13.39 8.68
N ALA A 39 18.68 13.33 9.97
CA ALA A 39 19.87 12.64 10.46
C ALA A 39 19.82 11.12 10.19
N LEU A 40 18.67 10.48 10.33
CA LEU A 40 18.48 9.05 10.03
C LEU A 40 18.71 8.72 8.55
N ILE A 41 18.30 9.61 7.65
CA ILE A 41 18.54 9.48 6.20
C ILE A 41 20.02 9.77 5.89
N THR A 42 20.58 10.85 6.43
CA THR A 42 21.97 11.26 6.19
C THR A 42 22.98 10.26 6.78
N LYS A 43 22.63 9.56 7.86
CA LYS A 43 23.40 8.42 8.41
C LYS A 43 23.62 7.32 7.38
N ARG A 44 22.64 7.10 6.50
CA ARG A 44 22.66 6.09 5.42
C ARG A 44 23.25 6.64 4.13
N ILE A 45 22.86 7.86 3.73
CA ILE A 45 23.34 8.52 2.50
C ILE A 45 24.29 9.65 2.89
N LYS A 46 25.60 9.35 2.87
CA LYS A 46 26.67 10.31 3.24
C LYS A 46 27.14 11.19 2.06
N SER A 47 26.48 11.11 0.91
CA SER A 47 26.88 11.84 -0.29
C SER A 47 26.57 13.34 -0.16
N LYS A 48 27.49 14.18 -0.66
CA LYS A 48 27.27 15.64 -0.79
C LYS A 48 26.18 15.99 -1.81
N ASP A 49 25.81 15.04 -2.66
CA ASP A 49 24.75 15.20 -3.66
C ASP A 49 23.35 15.09 -3.08
N LEU A 50 23.20 14.57 -1.85
CA LEU A 50 21.94 14.66 -1.12
C LEU A 50 21.67 16.12 -0.77
N LYS A 51 20.60 16.66 -1.34
CA LYS A 51 20.16 18.05 -1.14
C LYS A 51 18.83 18.08 -0.42
N TRP A 52 18.71 19.05 0.47
CA TRP A 52 17.48 19.39 1.19
C TRP A 52 17.07 20.80 0.77
N VAL A 53 15.82 20.96 0.37
CA VAL A 53 15.21 22.25 0.07
C VAL A 53 14.14 22.51 1.12
N GLU A 54 14.34 23.57 1.88
CA GLU A 54 13.41 23.98 2.93
C GLU A 54 12.29 24.85 2.39
N LEU A 55 11.09 24.56 2.84
CA LEU A 55 9.85 25.27 2.55
C LEU A 55 9.09 25.47 3.86
N THR A 56 8.34 26.57 3.94
CA THR A 56 7.42 26.85 5.06
C THR A 56 6.02 26.91 4.49
N ILE A 57 5.10 26.08 5.00
CA ILE A 57 3.76 25.92 4.44
C ILE A 57 2.70 26.02 5.55
N GLY A 58 1.56 26.64 5.23
CA GLY A 58 0.43 26.85 6.13
C GLY A 58 0.39 28.26 6.72
N LYS A 59 -0.78 28.91 6.70
CA LYS A 59 -0.94 30.31 7.14
C LYS A 59 -0.64 30.51 8.62
N TYR A 60 -1.17 29.63 9.47
CA TYR A 60 -1.07 29.73 10.93
C TYR A 60 0.04 28.85 11.50
N THR A 61 0.16 27.61 11.01
CA THR A 61 1.14 26.67 11.55
C THR A 61 2.57 26.98 11.10
N GLN A 62 2.74 27.61 9.93
CA GLN A 62 4.05 27.92 9.34
C GLN A 62 4.98 26.69 9.42
N THR A 63 4.45 25.53 9.04
CA THR A 63 5.10 24.22 9.24
C THR A 63 6.32 24.10 8.34
N LYS A 64 7.44 23.66 8.91
CA LYS A 64 8.68 23.38 8.17
C LYS A 64 8.52 22.08 7.37
N VAL A 65 8.80 22.16 6.08
CA VAL A 65 8.74 21.03 5.14
C VAL A 65 10.07 20.96 4.40
N LEU A 66 10.69 19.77 4.38
CA LEU A 66 11.94 19.52 3.67
C LEU A 66 11.71 18.61 2.47
N LEU A 67 12.12 19.08 1.30
CA LEU A 67 12.19 18.29 0.07
C LEU A 67 13.62 17.77 -0.11
N GLY A 68 13.79 16.46 0.01
CA GLY A 68 15.06 15.74 -0.12
C GLY A 68 15.20 15.01 -1.46
N TYR A 69 16.36 15.12 -2.10
CA TYR A 69 16.66 14.38 -3.34
C TYR A 69 18.17 14.27 -3.57
N ILE A 70 18.60 13.30 -4.38
CA ILE A 70 20.01 13.18 -4.79
C ILE A 70 20.18 13.89 -6.14
N LYS A 71 20.91 15.01 -6.15
CA LYS A 71 21.06 15.89 -7.33
C LYS A 71 21.62 15.19 -8.57
N SER A 72 22.49 14.20 -8.38
CA SER A 72 23.13 13.44 -9.47
C SER A 72 22.31 12.26 -9.98
N ILE A 73 21.14 11.99 -9.41
CA ILE A 73 20.29 10.84 -9.76
C ILE A 73 18.86 11.29 -10.10
N ALA A 74 18.22 12.09 -9.24
CA ALA A 74 16.83 12.49 -9.43
C ALA A 74 16.64 13.35 -10.69
N ASP A 75 15.53 13.15 -11.40
CA ASP A 75 15.18 13.98 -12.57
C ASP A 75 14.84 15.42 -12.12
N PRO A 76 15.55 16.45 -12.63
CA PRO A 76 15.29 17.84 -12.27
C PRO A 76 13.87 18.33 -12.59
N SER A 77 13.21 17.77 -13.60
CA SER A 77 11.83 18.12 -13.98
C SER A 77 10.84 17.69 -12.90
N VAL A 78 11.00 16.48 -12.36
CA VAL A 78 10.17 15.94 -11.26
C VAL A 78 10.41 16.77 -10.00
N VAL A 79 11.66 17.08 -9.66
CA VAL A 79 12.00 17.94 -8.51
C VAL A 79 11.33 19.31 -8.62
N LYS A 80 11.36 19.92 -9.81
CA LYS A 80 10.72 21.21 -10.06
C LYS A 80 9.19 21.12 -9.95
N ALA A 81 8.58 20.06 -10.49
CA ALA A 81 7.13 19.85 -10.43
C ALA A 81 6.63 19.68 -8.99
N VAL A 82 7.29 18.83 -8.21
CA VAL A 82 6.95 18.60 -6.79
C VAL A 82 7.13 19.89 -5.99
N ARG A 83 8.27 20.58 -6.16
CA ARG A 83 8.52 21.86 -5.49
C ARG A 83 7.46 22.91 -5.83
N HIS A 84 7.07 22.99 -7.10
CA HIS A 84 6.06 23.95 -7.54
C HIS A 84 4.70 23.66 -6.89
N ARG A 85 4.26 22.39 -6.84
CA ARG A 85 3.02 22.01 -6.17
C ARG A 85 3.05 22.32 -4.68
N LEU A 86 4.14 22.01 -3.98
CA LEU A 86 4.28 22.33 -2.55
C LEU A 86 4.17 23.84 -2.30
N GLN A 87 4.72 24.68 -3.17
CA GLN A 87 4.65 26.14 -3.05
C GLN A 87 3.25 26.71 -3.32
N GLN A 88 2.39 25.97 -4.01
CA GLN A 88 1.01 26.37 -4.31
C GLN A 88 0.03 26.02 -3.18
N ILE A 89 0.45 25.23 -2.19
CA ILE A 89 -0.40 24.83 -1.08
C ILE A 89 -0.75 26.07 -0.25
N ASN A 90 -2.03 26.40 -0.22
CA ASN A 90 -2.59 27.52 0.54
C ASN A 90 -3.68 27.02 1.48
N CYS A 91 -3.26 26.49 2.63
CA CYS A 91 -4.13 26.01 3.70
C CYS A 91 -3.85 26.76 5.01
N ASP A 92 -4.76 26.60 5.97
CA ASP A 92 -4.63 27.24 7.28
C ASP A 92 -3.46 26.66 8.08
N GLY A 93 -3.19 25.36 7.93
CA GLY A 93 -2.03 24.71 8.53
C GLY A 93 -1.79 23.30 8.03
N ILE A 94 -0.59 22.79 8.30
CA ILE A 94 -0.19 21.41 8.03
C ILE A 94 0.18 20.76 9.36
N ILE A 95 -0.57 19.72 9.72
CA ILE A 95 -0.40 18.98 10.97
C ILE A 95 0.39 17.68 10.75
N ASP A 96 0.16 17.02 9.61
CA ASP A 96 0.79 15.73 9.29
C ASP A 96 1.17 15.64 7.81
N ALA A 97 2.11 14.75 7.49
CA ALA A 97 2.53 14.48 6.11
C ALA A 97 1.36 14.02 5.23
N SER A 98 0.37 13.32 5.78
CA SER A 98 -0.82 12.88 5.04
C SER A 98 -1.58 14.03 4.38
N TYR A 99 -1.58 15.24 4.96
CA TYR A 99 -2.23 16.41 4.38
C TYR A 99 -1.53 16.82 3.09
N ILE A 100 -0.20 16.82 3.09
CA ILE A 100 0.60 17.13 1.90
C ILE A 100 0.40 16.09 0.81
N SER A 101 0.25 14.81 1.18
CA SER A 101 -0.01 13.73 0.23
C SER A 101 -1.24 14.02 -0.65
N GLU A 102 -2.31 14.54 -0.06
CA GLU A 102 -3.53 14.90 -0.79
C GLU A 102 -3.30 16.05 -1.79
N TYR A 103 -2.56 17.09 -1.40
CA TYR A 103 -2.21 18.20 -2.32
C TYR A 103 -1.25 17.79 -3.44
N LEU A 104 -0.47 16.73 -3.24
CA LEU A 104 0.46 16.23 -4.25
C LEU A 104 -0.22 15.31 -5.27
N ASN A 105 -1.41 14.79 -4.96
CA ASN A 105 -2.20 14.02 -5.91
C ASN A 105 -2.75 14.93 -7.02
N PRO A 106 -2.50 14.62 -8.30
CA PRO A 106 -3.03 15.41 -9.42
C PRO A 106 -4.56 15.41 -9.49
N ASP A 107 -5.18 14.30 -9.10
CA ASP A 107 -6.62 14.08 -9.12
C ASP A 107 -7.09 13.76 -7.69
N PRO A 108 -7.96 14.61 -7.09
CA PRO A 108 -8.44 14.41 -5.72
C PRO A 108 -9.37 13.20 -5.58
N VAL A 109 -9.93 12.68 -6.68
CA VAL A 109 -10.83 11.51 -6.67
C VAL A 109 -10.09 10.24 -7.09
N ALA A 110 -8.77 10.32 -7.30
CA ALA A 110 -7.97 9.16 -7.66
C ALA A 110 -8.04 8.08 -6.58
N LEU A 111 -8.27 6.84 -7.03
CA LEU A 111 -8.28 5.68 -6.13
C LEU A 111 -6.89 5.41 -5.55
N TYR A 112 -5.85 5.69 -6.32
CA TYR A 112 -4.46 5.44 -5.93
C TYR A 112 -3.75 6.75 -5.60
N ALA A 113 -3.00 6.75 -4.50
CA ALA A 113 -2.13 7.87 -4.16
C ALA A 113 -0.88 7.86 -5.06
N THR A 114 -0.41 9.06 -5.41
CA THR A 114 0.84 9.27 -6.17
C THR A 114 2.07 9.44 -5.27
N ALA A 115 1.84 9.55 -3.96
CA ALA A 115 2.87 9.61 -2.93
C ALA A 115 2.75 8.39 -2.00
N ALA A 116 3.84 7.67 -1.81
CA ALA A 116 3.91 6.61 -0.81
C ALA A 116 4.29 7.18 0.55
N ALA A 117 3.60 6.72 1.59
CA ALA A 117 3.91 7.02 2.98
C ALA A 117 4.83 5.96 3.57
N GLU A 118 5.95 6.37 4.17
CA GLU A 118 6.92 5.46 4.79
C GLU A 118 7.31 5.88 6.20
N GLU A 119 7.28 4.93 7.12
CA GLU A 119 7.75 5.10 8.49
C GLU A 119 9.21 4.67 8.68
N LYS A 120 9.81 3.98 7.69
CA LYS A 120 11.17 3.41 7.82
C LYS A 120 12.23 4.22 7.04
N PRO A 121 13.34 4.64 7.69
CA PRO A 121 14.39 5.43 7.03
C PRO A 121 15.21 4.69 5.98
N ASP A 122 15.34 3.36 6.09
CA ASP A 122 16.05 2.53 5.13
C ASP A 122 15.30 2.44 3.78
N ILE A 123 13.98 2.29 3.80
CA ILE A 123 13.14 2.31 2.60
C ILE A 123 13.26 3.65 1.89
N VAL A 124 13.16 4.76 2.62
CA VAL A 124 13.31 6.11 2.03
C VAL A 124 14.70 6.31 1.45
N ALA A 125 15.76 5.85 2.13
CA ALA A 125 17.12 5.92 1.61
C ALA A 125 17.28 5.11 0.31
N ALA A 126 16.72 3.90 0.25
CA ALA A 126 16.73 3.08 -0.97
C ALA A 126 15.99 3.77 -2.12
N ARG A 127 14.83 4.36 -1.85
CA ARG A 127 14.04 5.11 -2.84
C ARG A 127 14.75 6.35 -3.37
N LEU A 128 15.45 7.10 -2.50
CA LEU A 128 16.29 8.23 -2.90
C LEU A 128 17.45 7.78 -3.83
N LEU A 129 18.05 6.63 -3.56
CA LEU A 129 19.12 6.04 -4.39
C LEU A 129 18.61 5.57 -5.76
N GLU A 130 17.30 5.34 -5.90
CA GLU A 130 16.63 5.04 -7.17
C GLU A 130 16.21 6.28 -7.96
N GLY A 131 16.39 7.49 -7.39
CA GLY A 131 16.09 8.76 -8.04
C GLY A 131 14.76 9.40 -7.63
N ARG A 132 14.07 8.83 -6.63
CA ARG A 132 12.86 9.44 -6.05
C ARG A 132 13.20 10.63 -5.17
N ILE A 133 12.16 11.39 -4.83
CA ILE A 133 12.17 12.54 -3.93
C ILE A 133 11.53 12.12 -2.61
N ALA A 134 12.09 12.55 -1.49
CA ALA A 134 11.53 12.41 -0.16
C ALA A 134 10.98 13.76 0.33
N ILE A 135 9.84 13.76 1.00
CA ILE A 135 9.23 14.95 1.59
C ILE A 135 9.01 14.68 3.07
N LEU A 136 9.68 15.45 3.92
CA LEU A 136 9.58 15.37 5.36
C LEU A 136 8.80 16.58 5.85
N VAL A 137 7.92 16.35 6.82
CA VAL A 137 7.06 17.37 7.41
C VAL A 137 7.32 17.39 8.90
N ASP A 138 7.57 18.58 9.45
CA ASP A 138 7.80 18.73 10.87
C ASP A 138 6.55 18.38 11.67
N GLY A 139 6.71 17.54 12.70
CA GLY A 139 5.61 16.96 13.47
C GLY A 139 5.08 15.62 12.96
N SER A 140 5.55 15.09 11.83
CA SER A 140 5.10 13.80 11.28
C SER A 140 6.16 12.70 11.40
N PRO A 141 5.80 11.49 11.91
CA PRO A 141 6.68 10.32 11.91
C PRO A 141 6.65 9.57 10.56
N VAL A 142 6.05 10.16 9.52
CA VAL A 142 5.91 9.57 8.19
C VAL A 142 6.61 10.46 7.18
N VAL A 143 7.33 9.83 6.25
CA VAL A 143 7.99 10.50 5.14
C VAL A 143 7.33 10.10 3.84
N LEU A 144 6.98 11.08 3.01
CA LEU A 144 6.40 10.80 1.69
C LEU A 144 7.50 10.60 0.64
N THR A 145 7.33 9.64 -0.25
CA THR A 145 8.22 9.44 -1.41
C THR A 145 7.47 9.51 -2.72
N ILE A 146 8.06 10.22 -3.70
CA ILE A 146 7.48 10.47 -5.02
C ILE A 146 8.58 10.30 -6.09
N PRO A 147 8.29 9.69 -7.25
CA PRO A 147 7.01 9.08 -7.64
C PRO A 147 6.73 7.72 -6.99
N HIS A 148 5.45 7.36 -6.88
CA HIS A 148 5.00 6.06 -6.37
C HIS A 148 4.41 5.20 -7.50
N ILE A 149 4.79 3.92 -7.55
CA ILE A 149 4.29 2.94 -8.51
C ILE A 149 3.60 1.76 -7.80
N PHE A 150 2.69 1.07 -8.50
CA PHE A 150 1.92 -0.05 -7.96
C PHE A 150 2.81 -1.17 -7.39
N LEU A 151 3.93 -1.46 -8.04
CA LEU A 151 4.88 -2.51 -7.64
C LEU A 151 5.37 -2.34 -6.19
N GLU A 152 5.47 -1.10 -5.69
CA GLU A 152 5.91 -0.82 -4.32
C GLU A 152 4.93 -1.37 -3.28
N ASN A 153 3.65 -1.54 -3.61
CA ASN A 153 2.65 -2.14 -2.72
C ASN A 153 2.79 -3.67 -2.63
N ILE A 154 3.41 -4.29 -3.65
CA ILE A 154 3.74 -5.72 -3.65
C ILE A 154 5.06 -5.95 -2.93
N GLN A 155 6.02 -5.03 -2.98
CA GLN A 155 7.32 -5.20 -2.37
C GLN A 155 7.29 -4.97 -0.85
N ASN A 156 8.12 -5.70 -0.10
CA ASN A 156 8.29 -5.49 1.34
C ASN A 156 9.77 -5.41 1.68
N SER A 157 10.17 -4.62 2.68
CA SER A 157 11.57 -4.52 3.12
C SER A 157 12.17 -5.87 3.51
N ASN A 158 11.37 -6.78 4.09
CA ASN A 158 11.81 -8.14 4.42
C ASN A 158 12.25 -8.96 3.19
N ASP A 159 11.79 -8.60 1.98
CA ASP A 159 12.19 -9.27 0.73
C ASP A 159 13.68 -9.02 0.42
N TYR A 160 14.23 -7.89 0.87
CA TYR A 160 15.61 -7.48 0.56
C TYR A 160 16.61 -7.97 1.60
N TYR A 161 16.18 -8.19 2.85
CA TYR A 161 17.06 -8.62 3.94
C TYR A 161 17.18 -10.14 4.09
N GLY A 162 16.24 -10.92 3.53
CA GLY A 162 16.28 -12.38 3.52
C GLY A 162 16.94 -12.99 2.27
N GLY A 163 17.17 -14.31 2.30
CA GLY A 163 17.62 -15.06 1.12
C GLY A 163 16.58 -15.08 0.00
N ASN A 164 17.04 -15.09 -1.26
CA ASN A 164 16.20 -14.88 -2.44
C ASN A 164 15.18 -16.01 -2.72
N ALA A 165 15.47 -17.25 -2.32
CA ALA A 165 14.71 -18.44 -2.71
C ALA A 165 13.22 -18.45 -2.29
N GLY A 166 12.81 -17.63 -1.31
CA GLY A 166 11.42 -17.53 -0.86
C GLY A 166 10.71 -16.22 -1.24
N VAL A 167 11.39 -15.27 -1.87
CA VAL A 167 10.83 -13.94 -2.13
C VAL A 167 9.81 -13.96 -3.26
N ASN A 168 10.12 -14.64 -4.36
CA ASN A 168 9.25 -14.71 -5.54
C ASN A 168 7.89 -15.31 -5.19
N LEU A 169 7.87 -16.41 -4.43
CA LEU A 169 6.64 -17.05 -3.97
C LEU A 169 5.82 -16.09 -3.10
N LYS A 170 6.45 -15.36 -2.17
CA LYS A 170 5.76 -14.37 -1.33
C LYS A 170 5.13 -13.28 -2.19
N ARG A 171 5.87 -12.69 -3.15
CA ARG A 171 5.35 -11.64 -4.05
C ARG A 171 4.13 -12.13 -4.86
N ILE A 172 4.18 -13.37 -5.37
CA ILE A 172 3.04 -14.01 -6.06
C ILE A 172 1.84 -14.17 -5.12
N ILE A 173 2.05 -14.64 -3.88
CA ILE A 173 0.99 -14.76 -2.88
C ILE A 173 0.36 -13.39 -2.58
N ARG A 174 1.15 -12.30 -2.51
CA ARG A 174 0.59 -10.95 -2.30
C ARG A 174 -0.29 -10.52 -3.46
N LEU A 175 0.17 -10.73 -4.69
CA LEU A 175 -0.60 -10.39 -5.88
C LEU A 175 -1.91 -11.19 -5.96
N LEU A 176 -1.85 -12.51 -5.77
CA LEU A 176 -3.04 -13.37 -5.75
C LEU A 176 -3.98 -13.01 -4.59
N GLY A 177 -3.42 -12.72 -3.41
CA GLY A 177 -4.17 -12.27 -2.25
C GLY A 177 -4.98 -11.00 -2.52
N ALA A 178 -4.39 -10.01 -3.21
CA ALA A 178 -5.11 -8.80 -3.62
C ALA A 178 -6.27 -9.10 -4.57
N PHE A 179 -6.08 -9.99 -5.54
CA PHE A 179 -7.17 -10.42 -6.43
C PHE A 179 -8.28 -11.17 -5.68
N ILE A 180 -7.93 -12.06 -4.74
CA ILE A 180 -8.89 -12.77 -3.89
C ILE A 180 -9.66 -11.78 -3.02
N ALA A 181 -8.98 -10.81 -2.42
CA ALA A 181 -9.59 -9.80 -1.58
C ALA A 181 -10.66 -8.99 -2.34
N ILE A 182 -10.37 -8.60 -3.59
CA ILE A 182 -11.28 -7.77 -4.40
C ILE A 182 -12.38 -8.59 -5.07
N LEU A 183 -12.02 -9.70 -5.74
CA LEU A 183 -12.91 -10.39 -6.67
C LEU A 183 -13.74 -11.51 -6.03
N LEU A 184 -13.27 -12.13 -4.94
CA LEU A 184 -13.89 -13.35 -4.42
C LEU A 184 -15.38 -13.17 -4.04
N PRO A 185 -15.80 -12.09 -3.34
CA PRO A 185 -17.22 -11.90 -3.01
C PRO A 185 -18.12 -11.75 -4.24
N GLY A 186 -17.69 -10.93 -5.22
CA GLY A 186 -18.42 -10.74 -6.48
C GLY A 186 -18.45 -12.01 -7.33
N PHE A 187 -17.35 -12.75 -7.37
CA PHE A 187 -17.26 -14.04 -8.05
C PHE A 187 -18.22 -15.07 -7.45
N PHE A 188 -18.27 -15.17 -6.12
CA PHE A 188 -19.21 -16.05 -5.43
C PHE A 188 -20.66 -15.73 -5.78
N LEU A 189 -21.07 -14.45 -5.73
CA LEU A 189 -22.41 -14.03 -6.15
C LEU A 189 -22.69 -14.37 -7.61
N ALA A 190 -21.75 -14.08 -8.51
CA ALA A 190 -21.91 -14.34 -9.94
C ALA A 190 -22.14 -15.82 -10.25
N VAL A 191 -21.41 -16.72 -9.57
CA VAL A 191 -21.58 -18.17 -9.76
C VAL A 191 -22.90 -18.64 -9.15
N SER A 192 -23.21 -18.23 -7.92
CA SER A 192 -24.41 -18.66 -7.21
C SER A 192 -25.71 -18.20 -7.88
N LEU A 193 -25.72 -17.02 -8.51
CA LEU A 193 -26.92 -16.46 -9.14
C LEU A 193 -27.09 -16.86 -10.61
N TYR A 194 -25.99 -16.94 -11.39
CA TYR A 194 -26.08 -17.07 -12.85
C TYR A 194 -25.50 -18.38 -13.39
N HIS A 195 -24.64 -19.08 -12.64
CA HIS A 195 -23.88 -20.23 -13.15
C HIS A 195 -23.80 -21.41 -12.17
N LEU A 196 -24.97 -21.86 -11.69
CA LEU A 196 -25.10 -23.02 -10.80
C LEU A 196 -24.44 -24.30 -11.37
N SER A 197 -24.37 -24.45 -12.70
CA SER A 197 -23.79 -25.62 -13.37
C SER A 197 -22.27 -25.78 -13.17
N ILE A 198 -21.57 -24.75 -12.71
CA ILE A 198 -20.12 -24.79 -12.43
C ILE A 198 -19.83 -25.47 -11.08
N ILE A 199 -20.81 -25.47 -10.16
CA ILE A 199 -20.66 -26.04 -8.83
C ILE A 199 -20.93 -27.55 -8.89
N PRO A 200 -20.02 -28.41 -8.37
CA PRO A 200 -20.29 -29.84 -8.27
C PRO A 200 -21.61 -30.13 -7.55
N LEU A 201 -22.37 -31.11 -8.03
CA LEU A 201 -23.72 -31.40 -7.53
C LEU A 201 -23.76 -31.64 -6.00
N ASN A 202 -22.71 -32.27 -5.45
CA ASN A 202 -22.60 -32.54 -4.02
C ASN A 202 -22.44 -31.26 -3.19
N THR A 203 -21.63 -30.30 -3.66
CA THR A 203 -21.46 -29.00 -2.99
C THR A 203 -22.68 -28.11 -3.17
N LEU A 204 -23.35 -28.22 -4.33
CA LEU A 204 -24.58 -27.49 -4.60
C LEU A 204 -25.72 -27.95 -3.68
N ALA A 205 -25.83 -29.25 -3.40
CA ALA A 205 -26.79 -29.77 -2.43
C ALA A 205 -26.52 -29.24 -1.00
N THR A 206 -25.25 -29.16 -0.58
CA THR A 206 -24.88 -28.59 0.73
C THR A 206 -25.21 -27.09 0.81
N ILE A 207 -24.93 -26.35 -0.27
CA ILE A 207 -25.26 -24.91 -0.33
C ILE A 207 -26.77 -24.73 -0.34
N ALA A 208 -27.51 -25.45 -1.18
CA ALA A 208 -28.97 -25.40 -1.27
C ALA A 208 -29.63 -25.68 0.09
N ASN A 209 -29.23 -26.76 0.77
CA ASN A 209 -29.74 -27.09 2.10
C ASN A 209 -29.38 -26.05 3.16
N ALA A 210 -28.25 -25.34 3.00
CA ALA A 210 -27.84 -24.26 3.90
C ALA A 210 -28.60 -22.95 3.61
N THR A 211 -29.08 -22.76 2.37
CA THR A 211 -29.82 -21.58 1.92
C THR A 211 -31.35 -21.73 1.98
N ASP A 212 -31.88 -22.93 2.25
CA ASP A 212 -33.33 -23.23 2.23
C ASP A 212 -34.16 -22.42 3.24
N ASN A 213 -33.53 -21.78 4.23
CA ASN A 213 -34.18 -20.94 5.24
C ASN A 213 -33.65 -19.49 5.28
N ASP A 214 -32.92 -19.03 4.25
CA ASP A 214 -32.30 -17.72 4.29
C ASP A 214 -33.33 -16.59 4.28
N LEU A 215 -33.16 -15.63 5.20
CA LEU A 215 -34.05 -14.48 5.34
C LEU A 215 -33.85 -13.42 4.24
N PHE A 216 -32.69 -13.42 3.57
CA PHE A 216 -32.28 -12.37 2.63
C PHE A 216 -31.89 -12.93 1.26
N PRO A 217 -32.13 -12.17 0.17
CA PRO A 217 -31.54 -12.47 -1.13
C PRO A 217 -30.00 -12.48 -1.07
N PRO A 218 -29.31 -13.33 -1.85
CA PRO A 218 -27.85 -13.50 -1.76
C PRO A 218 -27.05 -12.20 -1.89
N ILE A 219 -27.48 -11.28 -2.77
CA ILE A 219 -26.82 -9.98 -2.94
C ILE A 219 -26.91 -9.13 -1.67
N ILE A 220 -28.11 -9.07 -1.07
CA ILE A 220 -28.36 -8.28 0.14
C ILE A 220 -27.60 -8.88 1.32
N GLU A 221 -27.65 -10.20 1.45
CA GLU A 221 -26.90 -10.94 2.45
C GLU A 221 -25.40 -10.64 2.36
N MET A 222 -24.79 -10.78 1.18
CA MET A 222 -23.36 -10.50 0.97
C MET A 222 -22.99 -9.06 1.36
N ILE A 223 -23.82 -8.07 0.98
CA ILE A 223 -23.59 -6.67 1.36
C ILE A 223 -23.63 -6.49 2.88
N ILE A 224 -24.61 -7.10 3.57
CA ILE A 224 -24.72 -7.05 5.03
C ILE A 224 -23.45 -7.62 5.66
N VAL A 225 -22.98 -8.79 5.21
CA VAL A 225 -21.77 -9.42 5.76
C VAL A 225 -20.53 -8.57 5.51
N ILE A 226 -20.35 -8.03 4.30
CA ILE A 226 -19.24 -7.11 4.01
C ILE A 226 -19.26 -5.90 4.95
N LEU A 227 -20.42 -5.24 5.10
CA LEU A 227 -20.57 -4.09 5.98
C LEU A 227 -20.31 -4.45 7.45
N LEU A 228 -20.78 -5.60 7.93
CA LEU A 228 -20.50 -6.07 9.28
C LEU A 228 -18.99 -6.25 9.51
N PHE A 229 -18.27 -6.86 8.57
CA PHE A 229 -16.83 -7.03 8.68
C PHE A 229 -16.06 -5.70 8.65
N GLU A 230 -16.51 -4.72 7.85
CA GLU A 230 -15.93 -3.37 7.86
C GLU A 230 -16.18 -2.64 9.17
N ILE A 231 -17.39 -2.73 9.73
CA ILE A 231 -17.72 -2.14 11.03
C ILE A 231 -16.86 -2.76 12.13
N ILE A 232 -16.70 -4.10 12.11
CA ILE A 232 -15.83 -4.80 13.05
C ILE A 232 -14.39 -4.31 12.89
N TYR A 233 -13.89 -4.20 11.66
CA TYR A 233 -12.54 -3.73 11.40
C TYR A 233 -12.31 -2.31 11.93
N GLU A 234 -13.18 -1.37 11.58
CA GLU A 234 -13.10 0.02 12.05
C GLU A 234 -13.14 0.11 13.58
N ALA A 235 -14.03 -0.68 14.22
CA ALA A 235 -14.08 -0.76 15.67
C ALA A 235 -12.76 -1.26 16.28
N THR A 236 -12.06 -2.19 15.60
CA THR A 236 -10.80 -2.75 16.10
C THR A 236 -9.60 -1.82 15.96
N LEU A 237 -9.63 -0.90 14.99
CA LEU A 237 -8.60 0.15 14.84
C LEU A 237 -8.66 1.19 15.96
N VAL A 238 -9.87 1.52 16.41
CA VAL A 238 -10.09 2.52 17.48
C VAL A 238 -9.79 1.94 18.87
N MET A 239 -9.99 0.63 19.06
CA MET A 239 -9.78 0.00 20.35
C MET A 239 -8.29 -0.07 20.73
N PRO A 240 -7.96 0.06 22.03
CA PRO A 240 -6.61 -0.23 22.52
C PRO A 240 -6.15 -1.62 22.05
N LYS A 241 -4.89 -1.76 21.62
CA LYS A 241 -4.36 -2.99 20.97
C LYS A 241 -4.71 -4.31 21.67
N HIS A 242 -4.76 -4.32 23.01
CA HIS A 242 -5.08 -5.51 23.80
C HIS A 242 -6.58 -5.84 23.86
N LEU A 243 -7.46 -4.85 23.69
CA LEU A 243 -8.90 -5.05 23.58
C LEU A 243 -9.31 -5.32 22.13
N GLY A 244 -8.63 -4.71 21.16
CA GLY A 244 -8.92 -4.88 19.74
C GLY A 244 -8.88 -6.34 19.30
N SER A 245 -7.82 -7.09 19.66
CA SER A 245 -7.69 -8.51 19.29
C SER A 245 -8.77 -9.40 19.90
N ALA A 246 -9.12 -9.18 21.18
CA ALA A 246 -10.18 -9.93 21.85
C ALA A 246 -11.55 -9.64 21.23
N THR A 247 -11.85 -8.37 20.97
CA THR A 247 -13.10 -7.96 20.32
C THR A 247 -13.21 -8.50 18.90
N SER A 248 -12.13 -8.48 18.10
CA SER A 248 -12.14 -9.06 16.74
C SER A 248 -12.54 -10.53 16.78
N ILE A 249 -11.96 -11.31 17.70
CA ILE A 249 -12.23 -12.76 17.81
C ILE A 249 -13.69 -12.99 18.18
N ILE A 250 -14.20 -12.28 19.19
CA ILE A 250 -15.60 -12.40 19.62
C ILE A 250 -16.55 -11.98 18.48
N ALA A 251 -16.26 -10.88 17.81
CA ALA A 251 -17.14 -10.36 16.76
C ALA A 251 -17.21 -11.31 15.55
N VAL A 252 -16.08 -11.84 15.08
CA VAL A 252 -16.05 -12.81 13.98
C VAL A 252 -16.74 -14.12 14.40
N PHE A 253 -16.52 -14.59 15.63
CA PHE A 253 -17.17 -15.80 16.15
C PHE A 253 -18.70 -15.63 16.25
N VAL A 254 -19.17 -14.50 16.77
CA VAL A 254 -20.61 -14.21 16.90
C VAL A 254 -21.27 -14.07 15.53
N VAL A 255 -20.65 -13.33 14.60
CA VAL A 255 -21.19 -13.18 13.24
C VAL A 255 -21.15 -14.50 12.48
N GLY A 256 -20.14 -15.34 12.68
CA GLY A 256 -20.04 -16.65 12.04
C GLY A 256 -21.02 -17.67 12.60
N GLU A 257 -20.89 -17.98 13.89
CA GLU A 257 -21.58 -19.12 14.51
C GLU A 257 -23.02 -18.80 14.90
N VAL A 258 -23.25 -17.62 15.51
CA VAL A 258 -24.58 -17.26 16.01
C VAL A 258 -25.48 -16.86 14.85
N ALA A 259 -25.00 -16.05 13.90
CA ALA A 259 -25.84 -15.66 12.76
C ALA A 259 -26.16 -16.83 11.83
N ALA A 260 -25.23 -17.78 11.64
CA ALA A 260 -25.50 -18.98 10.85
C ALA A 260 -26.43 -19.96 11.56
N SER A 261 -26.32 -20.12 12.88
CA SER A 261 -27.18 -21.06 13.63
C SER A 261 -28.64 -20.63 13.72
N VAL A 262 -28.92 -19.31 13.69
CA VAL A 262 -30.30 -18.79 13.64
C VAL A 262 -30.82 -18.61 12.21
N GLY A 263 -30.04 -19.00 11.19
CA GLY A 263 -30.42 -18.88 9.78
C GLY A 263 -30.45 -17.45 9.23
N LEU A 264 -29.83 -16.49 9.93
CA LEU A 264 -29.80 -15.09 9.50
C LEU A 264 -28.83 -14.86 8.33
N LEU A 265 -27.72 -15.59 8.31
CA LEU A 265 -26.66 -15.52 7.31
C LEU A 265 -26.21 -16.94 6.94
N SER A 266 -25.95 -17.19 5.66
CA SER A 266 -25.43 -18.47 5.19
C SER A 266 -23.94 -18.61 5.52
N ALA A 267 -23.55 -19.79 6.02
CA ALA A 267 -22.16 -20.09 6.35
C ALA A 267 -21.18 -19.89 5.16
N PRO A 268 -21.52 -20.24 3.90
CA PRO A 268 -20.65 -19.99 2.75
C PRO A 268 -20.37 -18.51 2.50
N THR A 269 -21.39 -17.64 2.62
CA THR A 269 -21.23 -16.19 2.43
C THR A 269 -20.29 -15.59 3.47
N VAL A 270 -20.47 -15.96 4.75
CA VAL A 270 -19.58 -15.50 5.83
C VAL A 270 -18.14 -15.95 5.62
N LEU A 271 -17.94 -17.20 5.21
CA LEU A 271 -16.60 -17.73 4.92
C LEU A 271 -15.91 -16.97 3.79
N VAL A 272 -16.63 -16.70 2.70
CA VAL A 272 -16.10 -15.95 1.54
C VAL A 272 -15.66 -14.55 1.94
N VAL A 273 -16.49 -13.83 2.69
CA VAL A 273 -16.15 -12.48 3.17
C VAL A 273 -14.97 -12.52 4.14
N ALA A 274 -14.90 -13.51 5.04
CA ALA A 274 -13.77 -13.65 5.96
C ALA A 274 -12.44 -13.88 5.22
N ILE A 275 -12.41 -14.74 4.22
CA ILE A 275 -11.21 -14.99 3.38
C ILE A 275 -10.80 -13.71 2.64
N SER A 276 -11.76 -13.02 2.03
CA SER A 276 -11.52 -11.74 1.34
C SER A 276 -11.00 -10.65 2.29
N GLY A 277 -11.55 -10.58 3.51
CA GLY A 277 -11.12 -9.66 4.56
C GLY A 277 -9.68 -9.92 5.00
N ILE A 278 -9.36 -11.17 5.35
CA ILE A 278 -8.00 -11.55 5.81
C ILE A 278 -6.96 -11.31 4.72
N THR A 279 -7.27 -11.62 3.46
CA THR A 279 -6.33 -11.41 2.34
C THR A 279 -6.07 -9.93 2.03
N SER A 280 -6.95 -9.03 2.44
CA SER A 280 -6.76 -7.57 2.28
C SER A 280 -5.52 -7.06 3.05
N TYR A 281 -5.16 -7.68 4.18
CA TYR A 281 -4.01 -7.27 5.01
C TYR A 281 -2.64 -7.61 4.40
N ILE A 282 -2.61 -8.36 3.31
CA ILE A 282 -1.36 -8.70 2.64
C ILE A 282 -0.73 -7.45 1.99
N MET A 283 -1.55 -6.45 1.64
CA MET A 283 -1.14 -5.14 1.13
C MET A 283 -1.63 -4.01 2.05
N PRO A 284 -0.95 -3.75 3.18
CA PRO A 284 -1.44 -2.84 4.22
C PRO A 284 -1.64 -1.40 3.71
N ASN A 285 -0.79 -0.94 2.78
CA ASN A 285 -0.88 0.40 2.19
C ASN A 285 -2.11 0.59 1.29
N MET A 286 -2.80 -0.51 0.93
CA MET A 286 -3.92 -0.52 0.00
C MET A 286 -5.25 -0.98 0.61
N ILE A 287 -5.34 -1.13 1.94
CA ILE A 287 -6.53 -1.70 2.60
C ILE A 287 -7.81 -0.94 2.22
N ALA A 288 -7.78 0.39 2.26
CA ALA A 288 -8.93 1.22 1.93
C ALA A 288 -9.35 1.08 0.45
N GLN A 289 -8.38 1.05 -0.46
CA GLN A 289 -8.61 0.88 -1.90
C GLN A 289 -9.18 -0.51 -2.20
N ILE A 290 -8.66 -1.55 -1.55
CA ILE A 290 -9.14 -2.92 -1.66
C ILE A 290 -10.57 -3.04 -1.14
N SER A 291 -10.91 -2.38 -0.03
CA SER A 291 -12.27 -2.33 0.51
C SER A 291 -13.28 -1.71 -0.47
N VAL A 292 -12.95 -0.54 -1.02
CA VAL A 292 -13.79 0.13 -2.03
C VAL A 292 -13.97 -0.73 -3.27
N LEU A 293 -12.87 -1.29 -3.81
CA LEU A 293 -12.93 -2.17 -4.96
C LEU A 293 -13.73 -3.45 -4.68
N ARG A 294 -13.56 -4.06 -3.51
CA ARG A 294 -14.33 -5.23 -3.09
C ARG A 294 -15.83 -4.95 -3.13
N PHE A 295 -16.26 -3.79 -2.62
CA PHE A 295 -17.67 -3.41 -2.67
C PHE A 295 -18.17 -3.22 -4.11
N ILE A 296 -17.40 -2.53 -4.95
CA ILE A 296 -17.74 -2.32 -6.38
C ILE A 296 -17.85 -3.66 -7.11
N PHE A 297 -16.85 -4.54 -6.99
CA PHE A 297 -16.85 -5.84 -7.67
C PHE A 297 -17.91 -6.79 -7.12
N CYS A 298 -18.26 -6.69 -5.83
CA CYS A 298 -19.40 -7.40 -5.25
C CYS A 298 -20.70 -7.02 -5.97
N LEU A 299 -20.98 -5.72 -6.13
CA LEU A 299 -22.18 -5.26 -6.84
C LEU A 299 -22.17 -5.65 -8.31
N VAL A 300 -21.04 -5.44 -8.99
CA VAL A 300 -20.89 -5.80 -10.41
C VAL A 300 -21.10 -7.30 -10.63
N GLY A 301 -20.52 -8.16 -9.79
CA GLY A 301 -20.74 -9.60 -9.86
C GLY A 301 -22.17 -10.02 -9.53
N GLY A 302 -22.80 -9.33 -8.56
CA GLY A 302 -24.18 -9.57 -8.16
C GLY A 302 -25.21 -9.20 -9.24
N PHE A 303 -25.01 -8.11 -9.98
CA PHE A 303 -25.98 -7.64 -11.00
C PHE A 303 -25.69 -8.11 -12.42
N LEU A 304 -24.41 -8.24 -12.78
CA LEU A 304 -23.96 -8.51 -14.16
C LEU A 304 -23.28 -9.87 -14.31
N GLY A 305 -23.20 -10.66 -13.24
CA GLY A 305 -22.59 -11.98 -13.24
C GLY A 305 -21.10 -11.97 -13.62
N LEU A 306 -20.62 -13.08 -14.19
CA LEU A 306 -19.21 -13.25 -14.57
C LEU A 306 -18.78 -12.27 -15.67
N TYR A 307 -19.69 -11.94 -16.59
CA TYR A 307 -19.42 -10.96 -17.65
C TYR A 307 -19.09 -9.58 -17.06
N GLY A 308 -19.89 -9.15 -16.07
CA GLY A 308 -19.63 -7.91 -15.35
C GLY A 308 -18.27 -7.88 -14.67
N LEU A 309 -17.89 -8.97 -13.99
CA LEU A 309 -16.58 -9.05 -13.32
C LEU A 309 -15.42 -8.93 -14.29
N VAL A 310 -15.48 -9.61 -15.44
CA VAL A 310 -14.45 -9.51 -16.47
C VAL A 310 -14.40 -8.09 -17.05
N ALA A 311 -15.54 -7.50 -17.38
CA ALA A 311 -15.61 -6.13 -17.89
C ALA A 311 -15.08 -5.12 -16.86
N GLY A 312 -15.48 -5.24 -15.60
CA GLY A 312 -15.00 -4.41 -14.50
C GLY A 312 -13.49 -4.54 -14.27
N LEU A 313 -12.95 -5.75 -14.40
CA LEU A 313 -11.51 -5.98 -14.30
C LEU A 313 -10.75 -5.30 -15.44
N VAL A 314 -11.26 -5.38 -16.67
CA VAL A 314 -10.68 -4.65 -17.81
C VAL A 314 -10.71 -3.14 -17.58
N VAL A 315 -11.83 -2.59 -17.10
CA VAL A 315 -11.94 -1.16 -16.77
C VAL A 315 -10.92 -0.77 -15.68
N LEU A 316 -10.77 -1.57 -14.63
CA LEU A 316 -9.79 -1.32 -13.58
C LEU A 316 -8.35 -1.35 -14.11
N LEU A 317 -8.02 -2.30 -15.00
CA LEU A 317 -6.70 -2.40 -15.61
C LEU A 317 -6.40 -1.21 -16.54
N VAL A 318 -7.39 -0.77 -17.33
CA VAL A 318 -7.23 0.42 -18.19
C VAL A 318 -7.06 1.68 -17.34
N TYR A 319 -7.85 1.83 -16.27
CA TYR A 319 -7.72 2.94 -15.33
C TYR A 319 -6.33 2.97 -14.70
N THR A 320 -5.87 1.87 -14.13
CA THR A 320 -4.54 1.78 -13.50
C THR A 320 -3.38 1.98 -14.47
N ALA A 321 -3.49 1.48 -15.70
CA ALA A 321 -2.49 1.70 -16.75
C ALA A 321 -2.46 3.15 -17.26
N SER A 322 -3.56 3.91 -17.11
CA SER A 322 -3.62 5.32 -17.51
C SER A 322 -3.05 6.29 -16.48
N LEU A 323 -2.80 5.82 -15.25
CA LEU A 323 -2.26 6.67 -14.18
C LEU A 323 -0.77 6.93 -14.38
N ASP A 324 -0.40 8.20 -14.22
CA ASP A 324 0.99 8.65 -14.23
C ASP A 324 1.30 9.38 -12.91
N SER A 325 2.39 8.95 -12.27
CA SER A 325 2.92 9.60 -11.07
C SER A 325 4.17 10.39 -11.45
N TYR A 326 4.00 11.66 -11.83
CA TYR A 326 5.11 12.58 -12.13
C TYR A 326 6.11 12.02 -13.16
N GLY A 327 5.62 11.45 -14.25
CA GLY A 327 6.42 10.86 -15.33
C GLY A 327 6.80 9.39 -15.11
N ALA A 328 6.38 8.77 -14.00
CA ALA A 328 6.47 7.34 -13.78
C ALA A 328 5.10 6.68 -14.02
N PRO A 329 4.96 5.81 -15.04
CA PRO A 329 3.71 5.07 -15.26
C PRO A 329 3.40 4.18 -14.05
N PHE A 330 2.19 4.29 -13.49
CA PHE A 330 1.85 3.65 -12.22
C PHE A 330 1.95 2.12 -12.25
N LEU A 331 1.60 1.51 -13.40
CA LEU A 331 1.63 0.06 -13.59
C LEU A 331 2.97 -0.46 -14.15
N ALA A 332 3.99 0.39 -14.25
CA ALA A 332 5.33 -0.07 -14.60
C ALA A 332 5.87 -1.03 -13.52
N PRO A 333 6.63 -2.07 -13.90
CA PRO A 333 7.13 -2.38 -15.24
C PRO A 333 6.26 -3.35 -16.05
N PHE A 334 4.99 -3.56 -15.65
CA PHE A 334 4.06 -4.44 -16.37
C PHE A 334 3.43 -3.73 -17.58
N ALA A 335 3.06 -2.46 -17.40
CA ALA A 335 2.60 -1.59 -18.47
C ALA A 335 3.15 -0.16 -18.22
N PRO A 336 4.10 0.33 -19.03
CA PRO A 336 4.76 -0.35 -20.16
C PRO A 336 5.64 -1.51 -19.70
N TYR A 337 5.84 -2.50 -20.59
CA TYR A 337 6.74 -3.61 -20.31
C TYR A 337 8.20 -3.18 -20.36
N ILE A 338 8.87 -3.17 -19.20
CA ILE A 338 10.29 -2.77 -19.08
C ILE A 338 11.10 -3.98 -18.59
N ALA A 339 11.83 -4.63 -19.50
CA ALA A 339 12.52 -5.89 -19.23
C ALA A 339 13.58 -5.79 -18.11
N ASP A 340 14.29 -4.65 -18.00
CA ASP A 340 15.30 -4.48 -16.96
C ASP A 340 14.68 -4.34 -15.55
N ASP A 341 13.52 -3.69 -15.44
CA ASP A 341 12.83 -3.47 -14.15
C ASP A 341 12.09 -4.73 -13.68
N GLN A 342 11.77 -5.66 -14.59
CA GLN A 342 11.18 -6.96 -14.24
C GLN A 342 12.06 -7.79 -13.29
N LYS A 343 13.39 -7.54 -13.29
CA LYS A 343 14.37 -8.20 -12.41
C LYS A 343 14.17 -7.93 -10.91
N ASP A 344 13.39 -6.90 -10.57
CA ASP A 344 12.94 -6.64 -9.18
C ASP A 344 11.41 -6.50 -9.08
N ALA A 345 10.66 -6.99 -10.07
CA ALA A 345 9.21 -6.97 -10.06
C ALA A 345 8.63 -8.16 -9.27
N LEU A 346 8.13 -9.19 -9.95
CA LEU A 346 7.68 -10.44 -9.31
C LEU A 346 8.85 -11.38 -9.00
N GLU A 347 9.84 -11.41 -9.88
CA GLU A 347 11.10 -12.09 -9.67
C GLU A 347 12.10 -11.13 -9.04
N LYS A 348 12.76 -11.56 -7.96
CA LYS A 348 13.87 -10.84 -7.34
C LYS A 348 15.18 -11.52 -7.72
N VAL A 349 15.86 -10.95 -8.70
CA VAL A 349 17.23 -11.30 -9.08
C VAL A 349 18.20 -10.94 -7.94
N PRO A 350 19.34 -11.63 -7.74
CA PRO A 350 20.33 -11.23 -6.75
C PRO A 350 20.75 -9.76 -6.87
N PHE A 351 20.87 -9.08 -5.73
CA PHE A 351 21.21 -7.65 -5.70
C PHE A 351 22.48 -7.28 -6.48
N PRO A 352 23.58 -8.09 -6.49
CA PRO A 352 24.78 -7.79 -7.28
C PRO A 352 24.55 -7.74 -8.80
N GLU A 353 23.52 -8.41 -9.31
CA GLU A 353 23.19 -8.43 -10.74
C GLU A 353 22.29 -7.25 -11.16
N MET A 354 21.75 -6.50 -10.19
CA MET A 354 20.94 -5.30 -10.45
C MET A 354 21.82 -4.09 -10.82
N ILE A 355 22.39 -4.12 -12.03
CA ILE A 355 23.35 -3.11 -12.51
C ILE A 355 22.71 -1.74 -12.75
N LYS A 356 21.46 -1.69 -13.23
CA LYS A 356 20.76 -0.45 -13.59
C LYS A 356 19.76 -0.03 -12.52
N ARG A 357 19.47 1.27 -12.45
CA ARG A 357 18.33 1.82 -11.70
C ARG A 357 17.04 1.54 -12.48
N PRO A 358 15.87 1.50 -11.79
CA PRO A 358 14.59 1.33 -12.45
C PRO A 358 14.38 2.40 -13.53
N GLN A 359 14.09 1.98 -14.76
CA GLN A 359 13.80 2.90 -15.87
C GLN A 359 12.40 3.51 -15.74
N SER A 360 11.50 2.82 -15.04
CA SER A 360 10.16 3.30 -14.69
C SER A 360 10.17 4.59 -13.86
N ILE A 361 11.26 4.84 -13.13
CA ILE A 361 11.42 6.04 -12.30
C ILE A 361 12.31 7.03 -13.04
N PRO A 362 11.81 8.25 -13.36
CA PRO A 362 12.61 9.27 -14.03
C PRO A 362 13.90 9.57 -13.25
N ASN A 363 15.04 9.34 -13.89
CA ASN A 363 16.35 9.58 -13.33
C ASN A 363 17.33 10.07 -14.40
N CYS A 364 18.34 10.84 -13.98
CA CYS A 364 19.40 11.34 -14.85
C CYS A 364 20.66 10.46 -14.86
N ASN A 365 20.73 9.45 -13.97
CA ASN A 365 21.83 8.49 -13.91
C ASN A 365 21.27 7.06 -13.81
N PRO A 366 21.30 6.29 -14.92
CA PRO A 366 20.69 4.97 -14.95
C PRO A 366 21.55 3.86 -14.33
N ILE A 367 22.81 4.11 -13.97
CA ILE A 367 23.74 3.05 -13.52
C ILE A 367 23.78 2.97 -12.00
N ARG A 368 23.25 1.88 -11.42
CA ARG A 368 23.24 1.63 -9.97
C ARG A 368 24.61 1.20 -9.47
N GLN A 369 25.22 0.21 -10.11
CA GLN A 369 26.50 -0.37 -9.70
C GLN A 369 27.27 -0.88 -10.92
N LYS A 370 28.59 -1.09 -10.76
CA LYS A 370 29.40 -1.71 -11.81
C LYS A 370 29.03 -3.19 -11.96
N ALA A 371 29.09 -3.71 -13.19
CA ALA A 371 28.98 -5.14 -13.41
C ALA A 371 30.08 -5.88 -12.64
N MET A 372 29.76 -7.04 -12.07
CA MET A 372 30.81 -7.97 -11.62
C MET A 372 31.62 -8.37 -12.85
N GLU A 373 32.93 -8.16 -12.80
CA GLU A 373 33.85 -8.76 -13.76
C GLU A 373 33.86 -10.27 -13.48
N ASP A 374 33.49 -11.08 -14.46
CA ASP A 374 33.56 -12.54 -14.35
C ASP A 374 35.02 -12.96 -14.18
N ASP A 375 35.45 -13.23 -12.95
CA ASP A 375 36.78 -13.79 -12.64
C ASP A 375 36.85 -15.29 -12.98
N HIS A 376 36.18 -15.70 -14.06
CA HIS A 376 36.23 -17.04 -14.62
C HIS A 376 37.17 -17.07 -15.82
N GLY A 377 38.46 -16.94 -15.52
CA GLY A 377 39.48 -17.05 -16.54
C GLY A 377 40.91 -16.84 -16.07
N GLN A 378 41.39 -17.65 -15.10
CA GLN A 378 42.79 -18.11 -15.05
C GLN A 378 42.99 -19.12 -13.90
N ASN A 379 42.97 -20.41 -14.23
CA ASN A 379 43.83 -21.44 -13.66
C ASN A 379 44.00 -22.57 -14.65
#